data_AF-A0A6J4MHF7-F1
#
_entry.id   AF-A0A6J4MHF7-F1
#
_cell.length_a   1.000
_cell.length_b   1.000
_cell.length_c   1.000
_cell.angle_alpha   90.00
_cell.angle_beta   90.00
_cell.angle_gamma   90.00
#
_symmetry.space_group_name_H-M   'P 1'
#
loop_
_entity.id
_entity.type
_entity.pdbx_description
1 polymer ?
#
loop_
_entity_poly.entity_id
_entity_poly.type
_entity_poly.pdbx_seq_one_letter_code
_entity_poly.pdbx_strand_id
1 'polypeptide(L)'
;MPGKLLLAALLLLANAAVIGLWWIGTEPDAYLWTTRATADVTERVREAGLAVFWWRWPVWAILLNGTAAAVLLVRRAWRRAAVVAGAALLCAFGLDRWGDRQLADEYFTLFQLQYRAEPLVTEPLLQAGPSVGPFVVAHVADRGAEHRLYAIGALGEIGFEPAVPLLIRVMNDTTESVYIRAGAWKALREIGTDEARASTTRFEAALKQPGADSALAAHMRRLRRPEAR
;
A
#
# COMPACT_ATOMS: atom_id res chain seq x y z
N MET A 1 -23.56 6.94 40.38
CA MET A 1 -22.87 5.86 39.65
C MET A 1 -23.64 5.23 38.47
N PRO A 2 -24.99 5.14 38.42
CA PRO A 2 -25.69 4.46 37.31
C PRO A 2 -25.59 5.18 35.94
N GLY A 3 -25.53 6.52 35.93
CA GLY A 3 -25.44 7.28 34.66
C GLY A 3 -24.15 7.07 33.86
N LYS A 4 -23.04 6.67 34.50
CA LYS A 4 -21.78 6.37 33.79
C LYS A 4 -21.80 5.01 33.11
N LEU A 5 -22.46 4.03 33.73
CA LEU A 5 -22.62 2.68 33.18
C LEU A 5 -23.59 2.70 31.99
N LEU A 6 -24.69 3.45 32.10
CA LEU A 6 -25.64 3.65 31.00
C LEU A 6 -24.95 4.30 29.79
N LEU A 7 -24.13 5.33 30.02
CA LEU A 7 -23.41 6.02 28.95
C LEU A 7 -22.37 5.12 28.27
N ALA A 8 -21.65 4.31 29.05
CA ALA A 8 -20.71 3.32 28.49
C ALA A 8 -21.45 2.27 27.65
N ALA A 9 -22.59 1.77 28.12
CA ALA A 9 -23.41 0.81 27.38
C ALA A 9 -23.96 1.39 26.07
N LEU A 10 -24.43 2.65 26.09
CA LEU A 10 -24.91 3.34 24.89
C LEU A 10 -23.80 3.56 23.86
N LEU A 11 -22.56 3.81 24.29
CA LEU A 11 -21.43 3.94 23.38
C LEU A 11 -21.03 2.61 22.76
N LEU A 12 -21.03 1.53 23.53
CA LEU A 12 -20.79 0.20 22.98
C LEU A 12 -21.86 -0.19 21.94
N LEU A 13 -23.12 0.14 22.21
CA LEU A 13 -24.23 -0.08 21.26
C LEU A 13 -24.10 0.81 20.01
N ALA A 14 -23.77 2.09 20.17
CA ALA A 14 -23.54 2.99 19.04
C ALA A 14 -22.38 2.50 18.17
N ASN A 15 -21.31 2.02 18.79
CA ASN A 15 -20.20 1.43 18.07
C ASN A 15 -20.64 0.18 17.33
N ALA A 16 -21.28 -0.79 18.00
CA ALA A 16 -21.81 -2.00 17.38
C ALA A 16 -22.77 -1.70 16.20
N ALA A 17 -23.58 -0.65 16.31
CA ALA A 17 -24.45 -0.19 15.24
C ALA A 17 -23.65 0.41 14.08
N VAL A 18 -22.61 1.21 14.32
CA VAL A 18 -21.70 1.69 13.28
C VAL A 18 -21.00 0.51 12.58
N ILE A 19 -20.59 -0.52 13.33
CA ILE A 19 -20.02 -1.77 12.76
C ILE A 19 -21.03 -2.46 11.85
N GLY A 20 -22.23 -2.75 12.38
CA GLY A 20 -23.24 -3.49 11.64
C GLY A 20 -23.78 -2.72 10.44
N LEU A 21 -24.05 -1.42 10.58
CA LEU A 21 -24.57 -0.60 9.48
C LEU A 21 -23.54 -0.36 8.39
N TRP A 22 -22.27 -0.21 8.75
CA TRP A 22 -21.21 -0.08 7.75
C TRP A 22 -21.00 -1.40 7.01
N TRP A 23 -20.98 -2.55 7.71
CA TRP A 23 -20.94 -3.88 7.10
C TRP A 23 -22.02 -4.09 6.03
N ILE A 24 -23.26 -3.68 6.33
CA ILE A 24 -24.39 -3.77 5.38
C ILE A 24 -24.18 -2.86 4.16
N GLY A 25 -23.52 -1.70 4.33
CA GLY A 25 -23.28 -0.75 3.25
C GLY A 25 -22.02 -1.01 2.43
N THR A 26 -21.06 -1.76 2.97
CA THR A 26 -19.73 -1.96 2.39
C THR A 26 -19.37 -3.44 2.29
N GLU A 27 -20.34 -4.30 1.95
CA GLU A 27 -20.10 -5.73 1.74
C GLU A 27 -18.77 -5.93 0.98
N PRO A 28 -17.82 -6.71 1.51
CA PRO A 28 -16.50 -6.88 0.90
C PRO A 28 -16.60 -7.27 -0.58
N ASP A 29 -17.62 -8.06 -0.92
CA ASP A 29 -17.97 -8.48 -2.28
C ASP A 29 -18.30 -7.28 -3.22
N ALA A 30 -18.76 -6.16 -2.68
CA ALA A 30 -19.02 -4.93 -3.45
C ALA A 30 -17.73 -4.20 -3.88
N TYR A 31 -16.59 -4.49 -3.26
CA TYR A 31 -15.27 -3.96 -3.63
C TYR A 31 -14.41 -4.97 -4.42
N LEU A 32 -14.85 -6.23 -4.49
CA LEU A 32 -14.24 -7.26 -5.32
C LEU A 32 -14.69 -7.06 -6.77
N TRP A 33 -13.88 -6.35 -7.54
CA TRP A 33 -14.02 -6.29 -9.00
C TRP A 33 -13.83 -7.70 -9.60
N THR A 34 -14.38 -7.94 -10.78
CA THR A 34 -14.40 -9.24 -11.47
C THR A 34 -13.05 -9.97 -11.35
N THR A 35 -13.04 -11.17 -10.78
CA THR A 35 -11.82 -11.97 -10.63
C THR A 35 -11.47 -12.69 -11.93
N ARG A 36 -10.17 -12.97 -12.11
CA ARG A 36 -9.67 -13.66 -13.30
C ARG A 36 -9.90 -15.17 -13.19
N ALA A 37 -11.15 -15.60 -13.43
CA ALA A 37 -11.58 -16.98 -13.69
C ALA A 37 -11.32 -18.06 -12.59
N THR A 38 -12.28 -19.00 -12.53
CA THR A 38 -12.47 -20.12 -11.56
C THR A 38 -12.94 -19.70 -10.16
N ALA A 39 -13.86 -20.48 -9.59
CA ALA A 39 -14.46 -20.20 -8.28
C ALA A 39 -13.42 -20.15 -7.15
N ASP A 40 -12.34 -20.91 -7.29
CA ASP A 40 -11.22 -20.98 -6.34
C ASP A 40 -10.45 -19.65 -6.24
N VAL A 41 -10.17 -19.01 -7.38
CA VAL A 41 -9.52 -17.69 -7.43
C VAL A 41 -10.40 -16.61 -6.81
N THR A 42 -11.71 -16.68 -7.04
CA THR A 42 -12.67 -15.76 -6.42
C THR A 42 -12.67 -15.89 -4.90
N GLU A 43 -12.65 -17.13 -4.39
CA GLU A 43 -12.63 -17.37 -2.95
C GLU A 43 -11.33 -16.87 -2.31
N ARG A 44 -10.18 -17.13 -2.95
CA ARG A 44 -8.88 -16.67 -2.43
C ARG A 44 -8.78 -15.14 -2.36
N VAL A 45 -9.30 -14.46 -3.38
CA VAL A 45 -9.40 -12.99 -3.41
C VAL A 45 -10.35 -12.48 -2.33
N ARG A 46 -11.47 -13.19 -2.11
CA ARG A 46 -12.45 -12.87 -1.06
C ARG A 46 -11.85 -13.00 0.34
N GLU A 47 -11.16 -14.11 0.60
CA GLU A 47 -10.46 -14.36 1.87
C GLU A 47 -9.39 -13.30 2.14
N ALA A 48 -8.55 -12.98 1.15
CA ALA A 48 -7.54 -11.93 1.27
C ALA A 48 -8.17 -10.55 1.53
N GLY A 49 -9.24 -10.22 0.80
CA GLY A 49 -9.98 -8.96 0.99
C GLY A 49 -10.60 -8.86 2.39
N LEU A 50 -11.20 -9.95 2.87
CA LEU A 50 -11.76 -10.05 4.22
C LEU A 50 -10.68 -9.91 5.29
N ALA A 51 -9.52 -10.54 5.12
CA ALA A 51 -8.42 -10.44 6.06
C ALA A 51 -7.90 -9.00 6.19
N VAL A 52 -7.66 -8.33 5.07
CA VAL A 52 -7.26 -6.90 5.04
C VAL A 52 -8.33 -6.02 5.68
N PHE A 53 -9.60 -6.25 5.34
CA PHE A 53 -10.73 -5.52 5.88
C PHE A 53 -10.81 -5.66 7.41
N TRP A 54 -10.84 -6.90 7.92
CA TRP A 54 -10.98 -7.19 9.34
C TRP A 54 -9.77 -6.75 10.15
N TRP A 55 -8.60 -6.59 9.53
CA TRP A 55 -7.44 -6.06 10.23
C TRP A 55 -7.50 -4.54 10.42
N ARG A 56 -7.81 -3.80 9.36
CA ARG A 56 -7.79 -2.32 9.40
C ARG A 56 -8.89 -1.75 10.29
N TRP A 57 -9.98 -2.48 10.48
CA TRP A 57 -11.20 -1.95 11.07
C TRP A 57 -11.23 -1.89 12.62
N PRO A 58 -10.77 -2.92 13.36
CA PRO A 58 -10.71 -2.90 14.82
C PRO A 58 -9.81 -1.80 15.40
N VAL A 59 -8.77 -1.39 14.67
CA VAL A 59 -7.88 -0.29 15.08
C VAL A 59 -8.66 1.02 15.25
N TRP A 60 -9.59 1.32 14.32
CA TRP A 60 -10.45 2.50 14.41
C TRP A 60 -11.51 2.37 15.51
N ALA A 61 -12.08 1.17 15.70
CA ALA A 61 -13.00 0.91 16.80
C ALA A 61 -12.31 1.12 18.17
N ILE A 62 -11.06 0.68 18.33
CA ILE A 62 -10.27 0.88 19.56
C ILE A 62 -9.93 2.37 19.77
N LEU A 63 -9.53 3.08 18.71
CA LEU A 63 -9.26 4.52 18.77
C LEU A 63 -10.49 5.35 19.15
N LEU A 64 -11.64 5.06 18.54
CA LEU A 64 -12.91 5.75 18.81
C LEU A 64 -13.41 5.47 20.24
N ASN A 65 -13.29 4.23 20.70
CA ASN A 65 -13.59 3.84 22.08
C ASN A 65 -12.63 4.48 23.09
N GLY A 66 -11.33 4.52 22.78
CA GLY A 66 -10.31 5.13 23.64
C GLY A 66 -10.49 6.64 23.79
N THR A 67 -10.83 7.33 22.70
CA THR A 67 -11.15 8.77 22.71
C THR A 67 -12.46 9.06 23.44
N ALA A 68 -13.51 8.26 23.22
CA ALA A 68 -14.76 8.38 23.98
C ALA A 68 -14.53 8.16 25.49
N ALA A 69 -13.78 7.14 25.89
CA ALA A 69 -13.43 6.89 27.28
C ALA A 69 -12.60 8.04 27.88
N ALA A 70 -11.65 8.59 27.13
CA ALA A 70 -10.87 9.75 27.54
C ALA A 70 -11.79 10.97 27.80
N VAL A 71 -12.68 11.32 26.87
CA VAL A 71 -13.61 12.47 27.01
C VAL A 71 -14.50 12.32 28.26
N LEU A 72 -14.98 11.10 28.55
CA LEU A 72 -15.90 10.85 29.66
C LEU A 72 -15.25 10.86 31.04
N LEU A 73 -13.96 10.53 31.11
CA LEU A 73 -13.20 10.51 32.36
C LEU A 73 -12.58 11.89 32.71
N VAL A 74 -12.66 12.87 31.80
CA VAL A 74 -11.84 14.10 31.83
C VAL A 74 -12.37 15.28 32.61
N ARG A 75 -13.60 15.28 33.15
CA ARG A 75 -14.09 16.49 33.85
C ARG A 75 -13.21 16.99 35.01
N ARG A 76 -12.18 16.25 35.47
CA ARG A 76 -11.20 16.72 36.47
C ARG A 76 -9.72 16.34 36.27
N ALA A 77 -9.32 15.64 35.19
CA ALA A 77 -7.96 15.07 35.09
C ALA A 77 -7.39 15.02 33.66
N TRP A 78 -7.36 16.16 32.96
CA TRP A 78 -6.91 16.28 31.56
C TRP A 78 -5.52 15.66 31.28
N ARG A 79 -4.57 15.73 32.24
CA ARG A 79 -3.24 15.12 32.09
C ARG A 79 -3.29 13.60 31.94
N ARG A 80 -4.17 12.91 32.68
CA ARG A 80 -4.31 11.45 32.60
C ARG A 80 -4.93 11.03 31.27
N ALA A 81 -5.87 11.81 30.76
CA ALA A 81 -6.48 11.53 29.48
C ALA A 81 -5.57 11.84 28.30
N ALA A 82 -4.72 12.86 28.39
CA ALA A 82 -3.67 13.08 27.41
C ALA A 82 -2.72 11.86 27.32
N VAL A 83 -2.34 11.29 28.47
CA VAL A 83 -1.51 10.06 28.50
C VAL A 83 -2.24 8.86 27.89
N VAL A 84 -3.51 8.64 28.26
CA VAL A 84 -4.31 7.52 27.71
C VAL A 84 -4.53 7.68 26.20
N ALA A 85 -4.85 8.88 25.73
CA ALA A 85 -5.01 9.17 24.31
C ALA A 85 -3.70 8.97 23.54
N GLY A 86 -2.57 9.45 24.08
CA GLY A 86 -1.25 9.24 23.49
C GLY A 86 -0.88 7.76 23.41
N ALA A 87 -1.12 6.98 24.48
CA ALA A 87 -0.89 5.54 24.48
C ALA A 87 -1.79 4.80 23.47
N ALA A 88 -3.06 5.17 23.37
CA ALA A 88 -3.98 4.60 22.39
C ALA A 88 -3.54 4.87 20.95
N LEU A 89 -3.07 6.10 20.66
CA LEU A 89 -2.53 6.46 19.34
C LEU A 89 -1.26 5.67 19.01
N LEU A 90 -0.34 5.53 19.97
CA LEU A 90 0.88 4.72 19.78
C LEU A 90 0.56 3.23 19.56
N CYS A 91 -0.37 2.67 20.33
CA CYS A 91 -0.83 1.30 20.15
C CYS A 91 -1.50 1.10 18.78
N ALA A 92 -2.38 2.03 18.37
CA ALA A 92 -3.03 1.97 17.07
C ALA A 92 -2.02 2.00 15.92
N PHE A 93 -1.05 2.91 15.99
CA PHE A 93 0.00 3.03 14.99
C PHE A 93 0.92 1.80 14.95
N GLY A 94 1.25 1.24 16.11
CA GLY A 94 2.06 0.02 16.22
C GLY A 94 1.33 -1.21 15.66
N LEU A 95 0.03 -1.33 15.96
CA LEU A 95 -0.81 -2.41 15.44
C LEU A 95 -0.97 -2.29 13.92
N ASP A 96 -1.29 -1.12 13.39
CA ASP A 96 -1.45 -0.88 11.95
C ASP A 96 -0.25 -1.44 11.16
N ARG A 97 0.96 -1.02 11.53
CA ARG A 97 2.21 -1.51 10.92
C ARG A 97 2.49 -2.99 11.16
N TRP A 98 2.05 -3.53 12.30
CA TRP A 98 2.25 -4.94 12.60
C TRP A 98 1.39 -5.80 11.67
N GLY A 99 0.10 -5.48 11.51
CA GLY A 99 -0.72 -6.31 10.64
C GLY A 99 -0.57 -6.02 9.16
N ASP A 100 -0.10 -4.84 8.73
CA ASP A 100 0.33 -4.68 7.33
C ASP A 100 1.45 -5.68 6.99
N ARG A 101 2.35 -5.97 7.93
CA ARG A 101 3.36 -7.03 7.75
C ARG A 101 2.76 -8.43 7.71
N GLN A 102 1.74 -8.70 8.54
CA GLN A 102 1.08 -10.00 8.55
C GLN A 102 0.26 -10.23 7.28
N LEU A 103 -0.26 -9.15 6.68
CA LEU A 103 -1.15 -9.19 5.52
C LEU A 103 -0.44 -8.99 4.18
N ALA A 104 0.90 -9.00 4.15
CA ALA A 104 1.66 -8.69 2.96
C ALA A 104 1.33 -9.65 1.80
N ASP A 105 1.08 -10.94 2.10
CA ASP A 105 0.70 -11.95 1.10
C ASP A 105 -0.72 -11.70 0.57
N GLU A 106 -1.64 -11.29 1.44
CA GLU A 106 -3.02 -10.97 1.09
C GLU A 106 -3.09 -9.73 0.21
N TYR A 107 -2.37 -8.66 0.56
CA TYR A 107 -2.25 -7.47 -0.30
C TYR A 107 -1.64 -7.81 -1.66
N PHE A 108 -0.63 -8.68 -1.69
CA PHE A 108 -0.02 -9.13 -2.93
C PHE A 108 -0.98 -10.01 -3.78
N THR A 109 -1.74 -10.88 -3.13
CA THR A 109 -2.80 -11.69 -3.76
C THR A 109 -3.85 -10.81 -4.42
N LEU A 110 -4.28 -9.74 -3.75
CA LEU A 110 -5.21 -8.77 -4.32
C LEU A 110 -4.62 -8.07 -5.55
N PHE A 111 -3.33 -7.70 -5.52
CA PHE A 111 -2.64 -7.12 -6.68
C PHE A 111 -2.57 -8.09 -7.87
N GLN A 112 -2.30 -9.38 -7.64
CA GLN A 112 -2.15 -10.35 -8.72
C GLN A 112 -3.48 -10.76 -9.36
N LEU A 113 -4.53 -10.95 -8.56
CA LEU A 113 -5.72 -11.69 -8.97
C LEU A 113 -6.95 -10.82 -9.25
N GLN A 114 -6.99 -9.57 -8.76
CA GLN A 114 -8.12 -8.68 -9.03
C GLN A 114 -7.96 -7.94 -10.35
N TYR A 115 -8.98 -8.02 -11.21
CA TYR A 115 -9.09 -7.12 -12.35
C TYR A 115 -9.57 -5.77 -11.85
N ARG A 116 -8.71 -4.75 -11.88
CA ARG A 116 -9.07 -3.40 -11.47
C ARG A 116 -8.89 -2.42 -12.63
N ALA A 117 -9.63 -1.32 -12.61
CA ALA A 117 -9.33 -0.21 -13.50
C ALA A 117 -7.85 0.18 -13.34
N GLU A 118 -7.17 0.45 -14.45
CA GLU A 118 -5.74 0.75 -14.53
C GLU A 118 -5.18 1.62 -13.38
N PRO A 119 -5.83 2.73 -12.96
CA PRO A 119 -5.30 3.59 -11.89
C PRO A 119 -5.31 2.96 -10.49
N LEU A 120 -6.03 1.87 -10.28
CA LEU A 120 -6.22 1.28 -8.94
C LEU A 120 -5.45 -0.04 -8.76
N VAL A 121 -4.79 -0.55 -9.81
CA VAL A 121 -4.09 -1.85 -9.79
C VAL A 121 -3.00 -1.89 -8.70
N THR A 122 -2.25 -0.79 -8.52
CA THR A 122 -1.16 -0.69 -7.54
C THR A 122 -1.61 -0.48 -6.10
N GLU A 123 -2.86 -0.07 -5.88
CA GLU A 123 -3.36 0.36 -4.58
C GLU A 123 -3.15 -0.67 -3.45
N PRO A 124 -3.36 -2.01 -3.64
CA PRO A 124 -3.05 -2.98 -2.59
C PRO A 124 -1.59 -2.94 -2.14
N LEU A 125 -0.66 -2.73 -3.08
CA LEU A 125 0.77 -2.65 -2.78
C LEU A 125 1.11 -1.38 -2.03
N LEU A 126 0.49 -0.25 -2.40
CA LEU A 126 0.68 1.03 -1.72
C LEU A 126 0.13 0.99 -0.30
N GLN A 127 -1.02 0.34 -0.10
CA GLN A 127 -1.64 0.16 1.22
C GLN A 127 -0.80 -0.71 2.14
N ALA A 128 -0.20 -1.79 1.63
CA ALA A 128 0.72 -2.64 2.39
C ALA A 128 2.03 -1.93 2.77
N GLY A 129 2.43 -0.94 1.96
CA GLY A 129 3.70 -0.22 2.12
C GLY A 129 4.92 -1.14 1.99
N PRO A 130 6.04 -0.85 2.67
CA PRO A 130 7.29 -1.60 2.50
C PRO A 130 7.23 -3.10 2.85
N SER A 131 6.19 -3.54 3.56
CA SER A 131 6.03 -4.94 4.00
C SER A 131 5.87 -5.92 2.83
N VAL A 132 5.23 -5.48 1.74
CA VAL A 132 4.99 -6.30 0.54
C VAL A 132 6.21 -6.38 -0.38
N GLY A 133 7.24 -5.56 -0.12
CA GLY A 133 8.42 -5.40 -0.98
C GLY A 133 9.08 -6.71 -1.43
N PRO A 134 9.31 -7.72 -0.56
CA PRO A 134 9.88 -9.00 -0.97
C PRO A 134 9.06 -9.74 -2.04
N PHE A 135 7.72 -9.75 -1.91
CA PHE A 135 6.82 -10.37 -2.90
C PHE A 135 6.87 -9.63 -4.23
N VAL A 136 6.85 -8.30 -4.18
CA VAL A 136 6.92 -7.46 -5.39
C VAL A 136 8.28 -7.60 -6.08
N VAL A 137 9.38 -7.73 -5.34
CA VAL A 137 10.72 -8.00 -5.89
C VAL A 137 10.75 -9.34 -6.63
N ALA A 138 10.19 -10.40 -6.03
CA ALA A 138 10.09 -11.71 -6.68
C ALA A 138 9.26 -11.62 -7.97
N HIS A 139 8.13 -10.91 -7.93
CA HIS A 139 7.27 -10.64 -9.08
C HIS A 139 7.99 -9.91 -10.21
N VAL A 140 8.76 -8.86 -9.89
CA VAL A 140 9.52 -8.08 -10.89
C VAL A 140 10.68 -8.88 -11.48
N ALA A 141 11.22 -9.84 -10.74
CA ALA A 141 12.28 -10.72 -11.24
C ALA A 141 11.79 -11.68 -12.33
N ASP A 142 10.52 -12.08 -12.30
CA ASP A 142 9.89 -12.84 -13.38
C ASP A 142 9.52 -11.91 -14.55
N ARG A 143 10.06 -12.19 -15.74
CA ARG A 143 9.83 -11.36 -16.94
C ARG A 143 8.46 -11.59 -17.56
N GLY A 144 7.84 -12.75 -17.31
CA GLY A 144 6.49 -13.09 -17.77
C GLY A 144 5.39 -12.58 -16.85
N ALA A 145 5.76 -11.99 -15.70
CA ALA A 145 4.81 -11.55 -14.71
C ALA A 145 3.89 -10.45 -15.27
N GLU A 146 2.59 -10.65 -15.08
CA GLU A 146 1.60 -9.66 -15.45
C GLU A 146 1.66 -8.46 -14.52
N HIS A 147 1.22 -7.30 -14.99
CA HIS A 147 1.30 -6.05 -14.22
C HIS A 147 2.72 -5.69 -13.72
N ARG A 148 3.78 -6.26 -14.32
CA ARG A 148 5.18 -6.03 -13.89
C ARG A 148 5.59 -4.56 -13.89
N LEU A 149 5.10 -3.76 -14.84
CA LEU A 149 5.34 -2.31 -14.85
C LEU A 149 4.73 -1.62 -13.62
N TYR A 150 3.53 -2.03 -13.19
CA TYR A 150 2.87 -1.53 -11.98
C TYR A 150 3.63 -1.93 -10.72
N ALA A 151 4.10 -3.19 -10.66
CA ALA A 151 4.96 -3.67 -9.57
C ALA A 151 6.26 -2.85 -9.46
N ILE A 152 6.90 -2.54 -10.59
CA ILE A 152 8.09 -1.67 -10.63
C ILE A 152 7.77 -0.27 -10.09
N GLY A 153 6.67 0.34 -10.55
CA GLY A 153 6.22 1.65 -10.06
C GLY A 153 5.94 1.65 -8.56
N ALA A 154 5.22 0.64 -8.08
CA ALA A 154 4.89 0.49 -6.67
C ALA A 154 6.15 0.39 -5.78
N LEU A 155 7.20 -0.31 -6.21
CA LEU A 155 8.49 -0.33 -5.48
C LEU A 155 9.11 1.06 -5.30
N GLY A 156 8.95 1.92 -6.31
CA GLY A 156 9.34 3.33 -6.26
C GLY A 156 8.53 4.12 -5.24
N GLU A 157 7.22 4.05 -5.35
CA GLU A 157 6.28 4.80 -4.51
C GLU A 157 6.33 4.40 -3.03
N ILE A 158 6.46 3.10 -2.73
CA ILE A 158 6.62 2.64 -1.34
C ILE A 158 8.04 2.85 -0.80
N GLY A 159 9.00 3.25 -1.64
CA GLY A 159 10.39 3.50 -1.26
C GLY A 159 11.13 2.25 -0.80
N PHE A 160 10.92 1.08 -1.43
CA PHE A 160 11.51 -0.18 -0.99
C PHE A 160 12.99 -0.28 -1.40
N GLU A 161 13.89 0.26 -0.57
CA GLU A 161 15.34 0.29 -0.81
C GLU A 161 15.98 -1.07 -1.20
N PRO A 162 15.57 -2.22 -0.63
CA PRO A 162 16.16 -3.51 -1.03
C PRO A 162 15.93 -3.90 -2.50
N ALA A 163 15.01 -3.24 -3.21
CA ALA A 163 14.81 -3.46 -4.65
C ALA A 163 15.86 -2.77 -5.53
N VAL A 164 16.70 -1.88 -5.01
CA VAL A 164 17.66 -1.07 -5.79
C VAL A 164 18.54 -1.92 -6.71
N PRO A 165 19.18 -3.03 -6.26
CA PRO A 165 20.01 -3.85 -7.14
C PRO A 165 19.22 -4.48 -8.30
N LEU A 166 17.99 -4.95 -8.02
CA LEU A 166 17.11 -5.52 -9.04
C LEU A 166 16.71 -4.46 -10.07
N LEU A 167 16.29 -3.28 -9.61
CA LEU A 167 15.86 -2.20 -10.50
C LEU A 167 17.01 -1.66 -11.35
N ILE A 168 18.24 -1.60 -10.82
CA ILE A 168 19.44 -1.26 -11.59
C ILE A 168 19.67 -2.27 -12.71
N ARG A 169 19.51 -3.58 -12.43
CA ARG A 169 19.62 -4.63 -13.45
C ARG A 169 18.55 -4.46 -14.53
N VAL A 170 17.29 -4.25 -14.14
CA VAL A 170 16.17 -4.07 -15.08
C VAL A 170 16.35 -2.81 -15.95
N MET A 171 16.80 -1.70 -15.37
CA MET A 171 17.07 -0.44 -16.09
C MET A 171 18.13 -0.61 -17.19
N ASN A 172 19.19 -1.36 -16.89
CA ASN A 172 20.33 -1.56 -17.80
C ASN A 172 20.14 -2.72 -18.81
N ASP A 173 19.14 -3.56 -18.65
CA ASP A 173 18.90 -4.69 -19.54
C ASP A 173 18.31 -4.24 -20.88
N THR A 174 19.11 -4.32 -21.95
CA THR A 174 18.71 -3.90 -23.31
C THR A 174 17.69 -4.82 -23.95
N THR A 175 17.43 -6.00 -23.38
CA THR A 175 16.37 -6.92 -23.86
C THR A 175 15.01 -6.59 -23.25
N GLU A 176 14.95 -5.73 -22.23
CA GLU A 176 13.70 -5.22 -21.66
C GLU A 176 13.07 -4.15 -22.56
N SER A 177 11.75 -4.02 -22.48
CA SER A 177 11.03 -2.97 -23.20
C SER A 177 11.39 -1.57 -22.68
N VAL A 178 11.23 -0.56 -23.55
CA VAL A 178 11.43 0.86 -23.19
C VAL A 178 10.63 1.25 -21.95
N TYR A 179 9.38 0.78 -21.82
CA TYR A 179 8.50 1.08 -20.70
C TYR A 179 9.02 0.49 -19.38
N ILE A 180 9.47 -0.77 -19.39
CA ILE A 180 10.01 -1.45 -18.20
C ILE A 180 11.30 -0.77 -17.73
N ARG A 181 12.23 -0.48 -18.66
CA ARG A 181 13.50 0.18 -18.35
C ARG A 181 13.28 1.59 -17.80
N ALA A 182 12.36 2.35 -18.40
CA ALA A 182 12.03 3.68 -17.93
C ALA A 182 11.27 3.66 -16.59
N GLY A 183 10.40 2.68 -16.37
CA GLY A 183 9.75 2.43 -15.10
C GLY A 183 10.76 2.16 -13.99
N ALA A 184 11.75 1.30 -14.25
CA ALA A 184 12.81 1.00 -13.29
C ALA A 184 13.67 2.24 -12.98
N TRP A 185 14.01 3.05 -13.99
CA TRP A 185 14.66 4.33 -13.78
C TRP A 185 13.82 5.29 -12.92
N LYS A 186 12.51 5.38 -13.17
CA LYS A 186 11.60 6.25 -12.39
C LYS A 186 11.54 5.78 -10.93
N ALA A 187 11.32 4.49 -10.70
CA ALA A 187 11.26 3.90 -9.36
C ALA A 187 12.57 4.11 -8.58
N LEU A 188 13.74 3.95 -9.23
CA LEU A 188 15.04 4.25 -8.62
C LEU A 188 15.16 5.72 -8.19
N ARG A 189 14.63 6.66 -8.98
CA ARG A 189 14.64 8.09 -8.61
C ARG A 189 13.71 8.40 -7.44
N GLU A 190 12.60 7.70 -7.32
CA GLU A 190 11.66 7.82 -6.20
C GLU A 190 12.24 7.22 -4.91
N ILE A 191 12.88 6.05 -4.99
CA ILE A 191 13.60 5.44 -3.87
C ILE A 191 14.73 6.34 -3.37
N GLY A 192 15.53 6.90 -4.28
CA GLY A 192 16.46 7.97 -3.95
C GLY A 192 17.60 7.61 -3.00
N THR A 193 18.05 6.34 -2.94
CA THR A 193 19.31 6.01 -2.27
C THR A 193 20.51 6.58 -3.03
N ASP A 194 21.68 6.67 -2.40
CA ASP A 194 22.90 7.15 -3.07
C ASP A 194 23.26 6.31 -4.30
N GLU A 195 23.13 4.98 -4.17
CA GLU A 195 23.35 4.05 -5.27
C GLU A 195 22.35 4.27 -6.42
N ALA A 196 21.06 4.46 -6.10
CA ALA A 196 20.04 4.71 -7.09
C ALA A 196 20.26 6.05 -7.82
N ARG A 197 20.62 7.11 -7.09
CA ARG A 197 20.98 8.43 -7.66
C ARG A 197 22.20 8.34 -8.57
N ALA A 198 23.25 7.66 -8.12
CA ALA A 198 24.47 7.49 -8.91
C ALA A 198 24.19 6.70 -10.20
N SER A 199 23.42 5.61 -10.09
CA SER A 199 23.11 4.73 -11.22
C SER A 199 22.22 5.41 -12.26
N THR A 200 21.16 6.10 -11.83
CA THR A 200 20.26 6.85 -12.74
C THR A 200 20.99 8.00 -13.43
N THR A 201 21.90 8.69 -12.74
CA THR A 201 22.75 9.74 -13.35
C THR A 201 23.67 9.18 -14.43
N ARG A 202 24.36 8.07 -14.15
CA ARG A 202 25.22 7.39 -15.14
C ARG A 202 24.41 6.91 -16.34
N PHE A 203 23.24 6.35 -16.09
CA PHE A 203 22.32 5.89 -17.13
C PHE A 203 21.86 7.03 -18.04
N GLU A 204 21.46 8.17 -17.47
CA GLU A 204 21.10 9.37 -18.24
C GLU A 204 22.28 9.92 -19.07
N ALA A 205 23.50 9.88 -18.53
CA ALA A 205 24.70 10.30 -19.26
C ALA A 205 25.00 9.36 -20.44
N ALA A 206 24.85 8.05 -20.26
CA ALA A 206 25.03 7.06 -21.31
C ALA A 206 24.02 7.26 -22.46
N LEU A 207 22.76 7.62 -22.13
CA LEU A 207 21.72 7.88 -23.14
C LEU A 207 21.93 9.15 -23.97
N LYS A 208 22.89 10.02 -23.59
CA LYS A 208 23.28 11.19 -24.40
C LYS A 208 24.35 10.89 -25.43
N GLN A 209 25.01 9.73 -25.33
CA GLN A 209 26.09 9.35 -26.23
C GLN A 209 25.55 9.02 -27.63
N PRO A 210 26.33 9.24 -28.70
CA PRO A 210 25.95 8.82 -30.05
C PRO A 210 25.63 7.32 -30.11
N GLY A 211 24.53 6.95 -30.77
CA GLY A 211 24.10 5.56 -30.91
C GLY A 211 23.31 4.98 -29.73
N ALA A 212 23.04 5.78 -28.69
CA ALA A 212 22.17 5.35 -27.60
C ALA A 212 20.68 5.26 -28.01
N ASP A 213 19.90 4.53 -27.20
CA ASP A 213 18.47 4.29 -27.42
C ASP A 213 17.66 5.60 -27.32
N SER A 214 17.40 6.20 -28.48
CA SER A 214 16.73 7.49 -28.61
C SER A 214 15.24 7.44 -28.21
N ALA A 215 14.59 6.28 -28.38
CA ALA A 215 13.21 6.05 -27.99
C ALA A 215 13.08 6.02 -26.46
N LEU A 216 13.99 5.30 -25.78
CA LEU A 216 14.06 5.30 -24.33
C LEU A 216 14.35 6.70 -23.78
N ALA A 217 15.34 7.39 -24.34
CA ALA A 217 15.66 8.76 -23.92
C ALA A 217 14.46 9.71 -24.10
N ALA A 218 13.69 9.56 -25.18
CA ALA A 218 12.46 10.33 -25.40
C ALA A 218 11.37 10.01 -24.39
N HIS A 219 11.16 8.74 -24.08
CA HIS A 219 10.16 8.30 -23.10
C HIS A 219 10.51 8.81 -21.68
N MET A 220 11.76 8.66 -21.24
CA MET A 220 12.23 9.19 -19.95
C MET A 220 12.08 10.72 -19.85
N ARG A 221 12.29 11.46 -20.95
CA ARG A 221 12.02 12.91 -20.97
C ARG A 221 10.56 13.25 -20.73
N ARG A 222 9.62 12.43 -21.19
CA ARG A 222 8.18 12.62 -20.94
C ARG A 222 7.86 12.38 -19.46
N LEU A 223 8.38 11.31 -18.87
CA LEU A 223 8.22 11.00 -17.44
C LEU A 223 8.79 12.09 -16.51
N ARG A 224 9.77 12.85 -16.98
CA ARG A 224 10.37 13.99 -16.24
C ARG A 224 9.49 15.23 -16.20
N ARG A 225 8.58 15.39 -17.16
CA ARG A 225 7.65 16.51 -17.16
C ARG A 225 6.54 16.14 -16.18
N PRO A 226 6.27 16.95 -15.14
CA PRO A 226 5.06 16.74 -14.37
C PRO A 226 3.90 16.81 -15.37
N GLU A 227 3.09 15.76 -15.42
CA GLU A 227 1.80 15.84 -16.11
C GLU A 227 1.09 17.05 -15.48
N ALA A 228 0.91 18.10 -16.27
CA ALA A 228 0.13 19.25 -15.86
C ALA A 228 -1.28 18.73 -15.58
N ARG A 229 -1.56 18.48 -14.30
CA ARG A 229 -2.91 18.21 -13.80
C ARG A 229 -3.69 19.51 -13.75
#